data_AF-A0AAV8WYP4-F1
#
_entry.id   AF-A0AAV8WYP4-F1
#
_cell.length_a   1.000
_cell.length_b   1.000
_cell.length_c   1.000
_cell.angle_alpha   90.00
_cell.angle_beta   90.00
_cell.angle_gamma   90.00
#
_symmetry.space_group_name_H-M   'P 1'
#
loop_
_entity.id
_entity.type
_entity.pdbx_description
1 polymer ?
#
loop_
_entity_poly.entity_id
_entity_poly.type
_entity_poly.pdbx_seq_one_letter_code
_entity_poly.pdbx_strand_id
1 'polypeptide(L)'
;MLEYIEPDLEEVFLQTFRISYQDVFGSTIDYELKDKGDKIGVTQENKYEFVDLYANFLLNKSVEKQFHAFYKGFQMVVDESPLELLFRPEEIELLICGSKNFDFDELENSTEYDGGYTNETQIIKDFWSIVHALSVEDKRKLLQFTTGSDRVPIGGLSRLKLVIAKNGPDSDRLPTAHTCFNVLLLPEYSSKEKLKDRLVKAINYSKGFGML
;
A
#
# COMPACT_ATOMS: atom_id res chain seq x y z
N MET A 1 28.94 -12.09 -0.57
CA MET A 1 29.50 -13.05 -1.55
C MET A 1 29.95 -12.36 -2.84
N LEU A 2 29.09 -11.63 -3.56
CA LEU A 2 29.50 -11.01 -4.84
C LEU A 2 30.68 -10.04 -4.71
N GLU A 3 30.71 -9.24 -3.65
CA GLU A 3 31.78 -8.29 -3.35
C GLU A 3 33.08 -8.96 -2.84
N TYR A 4 33.05 -10.27 -2.56
CA TYR A 4 34.22 -11.01 -2.08
C TYR A 4 35.14 -11.37 -3.25
N ILE A 5 36.39 -10.94 -3.21
CA ILE A 5 37.35 -11.04 -4.33
C ILE A 5 38.54 -11.98 -4.08
N GLU A 6 38.72 -12.44 -2.83
CA GLU A 6 39.85 -13.30 -2.48
C GLU A 6 39.69 -14.72 -3.07
N PRO A 7 40.81 -15.37 -3.47
CA PRO A 7 40.76 -16.65 -4.20
C PRO A 7 40.21 -17.82 -3.37
N ASP A 8 40.17 -17.70 -2.04
CA ASP A 8 39.71 -18.68 -1.07
C ASP A 8 38.19 -18.68 -0.84
N LEU A 9 37.40 -18.03 -1.71
CA LEU A 9 35.93 -17.97 -1.60
C LEU A 9 35.30 -19.35 -1.35
N GLU A 10 35.74 -20.38 -2.09
CA GLU A 10 35.19 -21.72 -1.96
C GLU A 10 35.44 -22.31 -0.56
N GLU A 11 36.63 -22.10 0.01
CA GLU A 11 37.01 -22.57 1.34
C GLU A 11 36.32 -21.78 2.47
N VAL A 12 36.10 -20.49 2.24
CA VAL A 12 35.49 -19.58 3.22
C VAL A 12 33.98 -19.76 3.31
N PHE A 13 33.30 -19.88 2.16
CA PHE A 13 31.84 -19.95 2.11
C PHE A 13 31.30 -21.37 2.08
N LEU A 14 32.08 -22.35 1.61
CA LEU A 14 31.70 -23.77 1.50
C LEU A 14 30.28 -23.96 0.92
N GLN A 15 29.93 -23.13 -0.05
CA GLN A 15 28.63 -23.16 -0.71
C GLN A 15 28.70 -24.02 -1.97
N THR A 16 27.60 -24.71 -2.26
CA THR A 16 27.40 -25.45 -3.51
C THR A 16 26.17 -24.91 -4.24
N PHE A 17 25.91 -25.39 -5.45
CA PHE A 17 24.69 -25.06 -6.19
C PHE A 17 23.44 -25.81 -5.68
N ARG A 18 23.50 -26.43 -4.49
CA ARG A 18 22.33 -26.88 -3.74
C ARG A 18 21.96 -25.86 -2.67
N ILE A 19 20.71 -25.43 -2.69
CA ILE A 19 20.13 -24.53 -1.68
C ILE A 19 19.13 -25.29 -0.83
N SER A 20 18.85 -24.75 0.36
CA SER A 20 17.80 -25.27 1.23
C SER A 20 16.85 -24.13 1.60
N TYR A 21 15.55 -24.38 1.56
CA TYR A 21 14.51 -23.43 1.95
C TYR A 21 13.45 -24.11 2.80
N GLN A 22 12.71 -23.32 3.59
CA GLN A 22 11.60 -23.85 4.39
C GLN A 22 10.30 -23.77 3.61
N ASP A 23 9.54 -24.86 3.62
CA ASP A 23 8.16 -24.84 3.13
C ASP A 23 7.20 -24.17 4.12
N VAL A 24 5.94 -24.07 3.73
CA VAL A 24 4.87 -23.47 4.55
C VAL A 24 4.58 -24.22 5.85
N PHE A 25 5.12 -25.44 6.01
CA PHE A 25 4.99 -26.27 7.21
C PHE A 25 6.29 -26.28 8.05
N GLY A 26 7.28 -25.48 7.66
CA GLY A 26 8.58 -25.40 8.34
C GLY A 26 9.55 -26.54 8.01
N SER A 27 9.23 -27.39 7.01
CA SER A 27 10.11 -28.46 6.56
C SER A 27 11.22 -27.90 5.67
N THR A 28 12.46 -28.27 5.94
CA THR A 28 13.60 -27.92 5.09
C THR A 28 13.59 -28.78 3.83
N ILE A 29 13.55 -28.14 2.67
CA ILE A 29 13.60 -28.77 1.35
C ILE A 29 14.88 -28.33 0.65
N ASP A 30 15.61 -29.31 0.12
CA ASP A 30 16.78 -29.07 -0.73
C ASP A 30 16.36 -28.93 -2.19
N TYR A 31 16.96 -27.96 -2.88
CA TYR A 31 16.77 -27.72 -4.30
C TYR A 31 18.12 -27.57 -4.99
N GLU A 32 18.31 -28.30 -6.08
CA GLU A 32 19.50 -28.18 -6.92
C GLU A 32 19.27 -27.10 -7.98
N LEU A 33 20.05 -26.02 -7.94
CA LEU A 33 19.98 -24.93 -8.90
C LEU A 33 20.45 -25.34 -10.30
N LYS A 34 21.28 -26.39 -10.38
CA LYS A 34 21.69 -27.05 -11.62
C LYS A 34 21.91 -28.54 -11.37
N ASP A 35 21.98 -29.34 -12.43
CA ASP A 35 22.22 -30.79 -12.34
C ASP A 35 23.47 -31.09 -11.49
N LYS A 36 23.30 -31.93 -10.46
CA LYS A 36 24.34 -32.31 -9.50
C LYS A 36 24.88 -31.09 -8.74
N GLY A 37 24.00 -30.18 -8.38
CA GLY A 37 24.35 -28.91 -7.73
C GLY A 37 25.05 -29.11 -6.38
N ASP A 38 24.81 -30.24 -5.72
CA ASP A 38 25.46 -30.64 -4.46
C ASP A 38 26.98 -30.90 -4.60
N LYS A 39 27.45 -31.23 -5.80
CA LYS A 39 28.85 -31.54 -6.10
C LYS A 39 29.62 -30.38 -6.72
N ILE A 40 28.93 -29.29 -7.02
CA ILE A 40 29.51 -28.13 -7.70
C ILE A 40 29.68 -27.04 -6.66
N GLY A 41 30.92 -26.79 -6.26
CA GLY A 41 31.29 -25.69 -5.37
C GLY A 41 31.09 -24.33 -6.03
N VAL A 42 30.72 -23.35 -5.22
CA VAL A 42 30.69 -21.94 -5.64
C VAL A 42 32.09 -21.37 -5.54
N THR A 43 32.60 -20.88 -6.66
CA THR A 43 33.96 -20.36 -6.83
C THR A 43 33.91 -18.90 -7.29
N GLN A 44 35.07 -18.24 -7.34
CA GLN A 44 35.17 -16.88 -7.89
C GLN A 44 34.67 -16.78 -9.34
N GLU A 45 34.82 -17.85 -10.13
CA GLU A 45 34.45 -17.89 -11.55
C GLU A 45 32.93 -18.05 -11.75
N ASN A 46 32.26 -18.78 -10.86
CA ASN A 46 30.84 -19.16 -11.04
C ASN A 46 29.88 -18.50 -10.04
N LYS A 47 30.36 -17.67 -9.11
CA LYS A 47 29.51 -17.01 -8.10
C LYS A 47 28.37 -16.16 -8.68
N TYR A 48 28.57 -15.54 -9.85
CA TYR A 48 27.51 -14.77 -10.52
C TYR A 48 26.41 -15.70 -11.05
N GLU A 49 26.79 -16.82 -11.67
CA GLU A 49 25.84 -17.85 -12.12
C GLU A 49 25.04 -18.40 -10.93
N PHE A 50 25.69 -18.65 -9.79
CA PHE A 50 25.01 -19.08 -8.57
C PHE A 50 23.93 -18.08 -8.15
N VAL A 51 24.26 -16.79 -8.10
CA VAL A 51 23.31 -15.75 -7.73
C VAL A 51 22.17 -15.64 -8.73
N ASP A 52 22.45 -15.69 -10.04
CA ASP A 52 21.43 -15.61 -11.08
C ASP A 52 20.44 -16.78 -11.01
N LEU A 53 20.94 -18.01 -10.86
CA LEU A 53 20.11 -19.20 -10.70
C LEU A 53 19.28 -19.14 -9.42
N TYR A 54 19.88 -18.67 -8.33
CA TYR A 54 19.17 -18.56 -7.06
C TYR A 54 18.07 -17.48 -7.12
N ALA A 55 18.36 -16.31 -7.70
CA ALA A 55 17.38 -15.25 -7.90
C ALA A 55 16.22 -15.74 -8.80
N ASN A 56 16.52 -16.43 -9.89
CA ASN A 56 15.51 -17.04 -10.76
C ASN A 56 14.67 -18.11 -10.03
N PHE A 57 15.29 -18.92 -9.17
CA PHE A 57 14.55 -19.86 -8.35
C PHE A 57 13.57 -19.16 -7.42
N LEU A 58 14.03 -18.16 -6.67
CA LEU A 58 13.22 -17.45 -5.69
C LEU A 58 12.07 -16.69 -6.36
N LEU A 59 12.35 -15.93 -7.42
CA LEU A 59 11.37 -15.02 -8.01
C LEU A 59 10.46 -15.67 -9.05
N ASN A 60 10.92 -16.71 -9.74
CA ASN A 60 10.17 -17.34 -10.84
C ASN A 60 9.80 -18.79 -10.54
N LYS A 61 10.77 -19.67 -10.28
CA LYS A 61 10.50 -21.12 -10.21
C LYS A 61 9.72 -21.54 -8.96
N SER A 62 10.06 -21.00 -7.80
CA SER A 62 9.45 -21.38 -6.53
C SER A 62 7.97 -21.01 -6.44
N VAL A 63 7.55 -19.99 -7.19
CA VAL A 63 6.19 -19.43 -7.20
C VAL A 63 5.46 -19.64 -8.53
N GLU A 64 6.04 -20.39 -9.47
CA GLU A 64 5.58 -20.50 -10.87
C GLU A 64 4.09 -20.86 -10.98
N LYS A 65 3.63 -21.83 -10.18
CA LYS A 65 2.24 -22.31 -10.22
C LYS A 65 1.26 -21.23 -9.78
N GLN A 66 1.54 -20.56 -8.67
CA GLN A 66 0.70 -19.52 -8.08
C GLN A 66 0.71 -18.26 -8.95
N PHE A 67 1.90 -17.87 -9.40
CA PHE A 67 2.07 -16.71 -10.27
C PHE A 67 1.40 -16.91 -11.62
N HIS A 68 1.49 -18.09 -12.23
CA HIS A 68 0.82 -18.37 -13.50
C HIS A 68 -0.70 -18.27 -13.39
N ALA A 69 -1.29 -18.78 -12.30
CA ALA A 69 -2.73 -18.63 -12.05
C ALA A 69 -3.14 -17.16 -11.84
N PHE A 70 -2.36 -16.40 -11.07
CA PHE A 70 -2.55 -14.96 -10.88
C PHE A 70 -2.47 -14.20 -12.21
N TYR A 71 -1.39 -14.42 -12.97
CA TYR A 71 -1.14 -13.77 -14.26
C TYR A 71 -2.26 -14.06 -15.26
N LYS A 72 -2.72 -15.31 -15.35
CA LYS A 72 -3.87 -15.67 -16.19
C LYS A 72 -5.14 -14.90 -15.80
N GLY A 73 -5.44 -14.80 -14.50
CA GLY A 73 -6.59 -14.03 -14.02
C GLY A 73 -6.47 -12.54 -14.32
N PHE A 74 -5.27 -11.98 -14.20
CA PHE A 74 -4.99 -10.60 -14.57
C PHE A 74 -5.18 -10.37 -16.08
N GLN A 75 -4.59 -11.21 -16.93
CA GLN A 75 -4.72 -11.14 -18.39
C GLN A 75 -6.18 -11.19 -18.85
N MET A 76 -7.04 -12.00 -18.24
CA MET A 76 -8.47 -12.07 -18.60
C MET A 76 -9.21 -10.72 -18.54
N VAL A 77 -8.71 -9.74 -17.77
CA VAL A 77 -9.30 -8.40 -17.64
C VAL A 77 -8.59 -7.39 -18.55
N VAL A 78 -7.32 -7.61 -18.85
CA VAL A 78 -6.46 -6.62 -19.54
C VAL A 78 -5.98 -7.04 -20.93
N ASP A 79 -6.42 -8.17 -21.48
CA ASP A 79 -5.88 -8.79 -22.70
C ASP A 79 -5.93 -7.87 -23.94
N GLU A 80 -6.93 -6.99 -24.03
CA GLU A 80 -7.05 -6.00 -25.11
C GLU A 80 -6.27 -4.70 -24.85
N SER A 81 -5.64 -4.59 -23.68
CA SER A 81 -4.93 -3.39 -23.24
C SER A 81 -3.44 -3.47 -23.61
N PRO A 82 -2.82 -2.37 -24.06
CA PRO A 82 -1.40 -2.34 -24.40
C PRO A 82 -0.49 -2.28 -23.17
N LEU A 83 -0.93 -2.77 -22.00
CA LEU A 83 -0.17 -2.71 -20.73
C LEU A 83 1.22 -3.34 -20.87
N GLU A 84 1.31 -4.50 -21.52
CA GLU A 84 2.59 -5.20 -21.71
C GLU A 84 3.56 -4.48 -22.65
N LEU A 85 3.06 -3.62 -23.55
CA LEU A 85 3.85 -2.94 -24.57
C LEU A 85 4.22 -1.50 -24.21
N LEU A 86 3.36 -0.82 -23.45
CA LEU A 86 3.49 0.62 -23.22
C LEU A 86 3.90 1.00 -21.80
N PHE A 87 3.79 0.08 -20.83
CA PHE A 87 4.02 0.39 -19.43
C PHE A 87 5.26 -0.31 -18.89
N ARG A 88 6.02 0.42 -18.08
CA ARG A 88 7.03 -0.13 -17.18
C ARG A 88 6.39 -0.69 -15.90
N PRO A 89 7.06 -1.61 -15.19
CA PRO A 89 6.52 -2.19 -13.95
C PRO A 89 6.06 -1.14 -12.93
N GLU A 90 6.80 -0.03 -12.80
CA GLU A 90 6.49 1.06 -11.87
C GLU A 90 5.21 1.83 -12.28
N GLU A 91 4.92 1.88 -13.58
CA GLU A 91 3.73 2.55 -14.10
C GLU A 91 2.49 1.66 -13.89
N ILE A 92 2.63 0.32 -14.00
CA ILE A 92 1.58 -0.64 -13.63
C ILE A 92 1.32 -0.58 -12.11
N GLU A 93 2.37 -0.50 -11.29
CA GLU A 93 2.23 -0.29 -9.84
C GLU A 93 1.44 0.99 -9.56
N LEU A 94 1.76 2.11 -10.22
CA LEU A 94 1.03 3.37 -10.05
C LEU A 94 -0.45 3.24 -10.43
N LEU A 95 -0.77 2.47 -11.48
CA LEU A 95 -2.15 2.25 -11.90
C LEU A 95 -2.96 1.44 -10.87
N ILE A 96 -2.35 0.42 -10.26
CA ILE A 96 -3.04 -0.49 -9.33
C ILE A 96 -3.03 0.04 -7.89
N CYS A 97 -1.90 0.59 -7.45
CA CYS A 97 -1.66 1.04 -6.09
C CYS A 97 -1.96 2.53 -5.88
N GLY A 98 -2.08 3.31 -6.97
CA GLY A 98 -2.36 4.73 -6.90
C GLY A 98 -1.11 5.60 -6.66
N SER A 99 -1.32 6.91 -6.59
CA SER A 99 -0.24 7.90 -6.51
C SER A 99 0.44 7.94 -5.14
N LYS A 100 1.76 8.17 -5.14
CA LYS A 100 2.51 8.53 -3.92
C LYS A 100 2.36 10.03 -3.58
N ASN A 101 1.78 10.83 -4.49
CA ASN A 101 1.53 12.25 -4.24
C ASN A 101 0.37 12.40 -3.24
N PHE A 102 0.70 12.83 -2.03
CA PHE A 102 -0.20 12.90 -0.88
C PHE A 102 -0.50 14.36 -0.53
N ASP A 103 -1.20 15.03 -1.44
CA ASP A 103 -1.49 16.47 -1.37
C ASP A 103 -2.90 16.73 -0.81
N PHE A 104 -2.97 17.19 0.44
CA PHE A 104 -4.24 17.50 1.11
C PHE A 104 -4.82 18.85 0.70
N ASP A 105 -4.03 19.73 0.12
CA ASP A 105 -4.53 20.98 -0.46
C ASP A 105 -5.38 20.66 -1.71
N GLU A 106 -4.96 19.69 -2.52
CA GLU A 106 -5.80 19.17 -3.62
C GLU A 106 -7.11 18.56 -3.12
N LEU A 107 -7.07 17.83 -2.00
CA LEU A 107 -8.27 17.25 -1.40
C LEU A 107 -9.23 18.34 -0.92
N GLU A 108 -8.73 19.35 -0.21
CA GLU A 108 -9.53 20.47 0.27
C GLU A 108 -10.20 21.22 -0.87
N ASN A 109 -9.42 21.56 -1.91
CA ASN A 109 -9.90 22.33 -3.06
C ASN A 109 -10.96 21.58 -3.89
N SER A 110 -10.97 20.25 -3.84
CA SER A 110 -11.93 19.40 -4.56
C SER A 110 -13.08 18.89 -3.69
N THR A 111 -13.09 19.22 -2.39
CA THR A 111 -14.11 18.74 -1.46
C THR A 111 -15.43 19.48 -1.68
N GLU A 112 -16.51 18.71 -1.75
CA GLU A 112 -17.88 19.24 -1.81
C GLU A 112 -18.50 19.27 -0.41
N TYR A 113 -19.45 20.17 -0.20
CA TYR A 113 -20.11 20.38 1.09
C TYR A 113 -21.62 20.25 0.94
N ASP A 114 -22.26 19.60 1.92
CA ASP A 114 -23.71 19.35 1.91
C ASP A 114 -24.35 19.62 3.29
N GLY A 115 -25.68 19.72 3.33
CA GLY A 115 -26.44 19.98 4.55
C GLY A 115 -26.29 21.41 5.08
N GLY A 116 -26.00 22.36 4.19
CA GLY A 116 -25.80 23.78 4.52
C GLY A 116 -24.37 24.14 4.93
N TYR A 117 -23.44 23.20 4.90
CA TYR A 117 -22.01 23.52 4.93
C TYR A 117 -21.53 24.08 3.60
N THR A 118 -20.53 24.96 3.72
CA THR A 118 -19.79 25.55 2.61
C THR A 118 -18.33 25.68 3.03
N ASN A 119 -17.43 25.93 2.08
CA ASN A 119 -16.04 26.26 2.37
C ASN A 119 -15.88 27.48 3.30
N GLU A 120 -16.88 28.37 3.33
CA GLU A 120 -16.85 29.56 4.20
C GLU A 120 -17.31 29.30 5.64
N THR A 121 -17.96 28.17 5.90
CA THR A 121 -18.47 27.81 7.22
C THR A 121 -17.32 27.62 8.21
N GLN A 122 -17.40 28.26 9.38
CA GLN A 122 -16.31 28.27 10.36
C GLN A 122 -15.83 26.86 10.77
N ILE A 123 -16.75 25.92 10.98
CA ILE A 123 -16.39 24.53 11.34
C ILE A 123 -15.62 23.82 10.22
N ILE A 124 -15.86 24.17 8.96
CA ILE A 124 -15.15 23.63 7.80
C ILE A 124 -13.73 24.20 7.73
N LYS A 125 -13.57 25.51 7.95
CA LYS A 125 -12.24 26.14 8.07
C LYS A 125 -11.43 25.53 9.21
N ASP A 126 -12.09 25.27 10.34
CA ASP A 126 -11.47 24.62 11.50
C ASP A 126 -11.11 23.16 11.20
N PHE A 127 -11.97 22.43 10.49
CA PHE A 127 -11.70 21.07 10.02
C PHE A 127 -10.42 21.02 9.18
N TRP A 128 -10.31 21.83 8.14
CA TRP A 128 -9.12 21.84 7.27
C TRP A 128 -7.87 22.31 8.01
N SER A 129 -8.00 23.32 8.87
CA SER A 129 -6.89 23.75 9.73
C SER A 129 -6.39 22.61 10.64
N ILE A 130 -7.29 21.78 11.19
CA ILE A 130 -6.91 20.60 11.97
C ILE A 130 -6.26 19.55 11.07
N VAL A 131 -6.89 19.22 9.94
CA VAL A 131 -6.43 18.17 9.01
C VAL A 131 -5.04 18.49 8.47
N HIS A 132 -4.77 19.74 8.08
CA HIS A 132 -3.45 20.15 7.60
C HIS A 132 -2.36 20.01 8.65
N ALA A 133 -2.70 20.21 9.92
CA ALA A 133 -1.81 20.05 11.06
C ALA A 133 -1.65 18.60 11.55
N LEU A 134 -2.39 17.63 11.01
CA LEU A 134 -2.21 16.21 11.34
C LEU A 134 -0.89 15.65 10.80
N SER A 135 -0.38 14.60 11.46
CA SER A 135 0.73 13.82 10.91
C SER A 135 0.32 13.09 9.63
N VAL A 136 1.31 12.65 8.85
CA VAL A 136 1.06 11.88 7.62
C VAL A 136 0.30 10.58 7.95
N GLU A 137 0.60 9.92 9.07
CA GLU A 137 -0.12 8.73 9.51
C GLU A 137 -1.61 9.01 9.78
N ASP A 138 -1.91 10.11 10.47
CA ASP A 138 -3.29 10.46 10.81
C ASP A 138 -4.08 10.96 9.58
N LYS A 139 -3.42 11.66 8.66
CA LYS A 139 -4.00 11.98 7.34
C LYS A 139 -4.36 10.71 6.57
N ARG A 140 -3.52 9.65 6.60
CA ARG A 140 -3.84 8.35 5.98
C ARG A 140 -5.02 7.67 6.66
N LYS A 141 -5.10 7.73 8.00
CA LYS A 141 -6.26 7.22 8.74
C LYS A 141 -7.55 7.96 8.37
N LEU A 142 -7.48 9.27 8.14
CA LEU A 142 -8.62 10.05 7.68
C LEU A 142 -9.12 9.56 6.31
N LEU A 143 -8.22 9.34 5.34
CA LEU A 143 -8.61 8.77 4.04
C LEU A 143 -9.21 7.37 4.19
N GLN A 144 -8.59 6.50 4.99
CA GLN A 144 -9.12 5.18 5.26
C GLN A 144 -10.52 5.23 5.89
N PHE A 145 -10.73 6.19 6.80
CA PHE A 145 -12.00 6.41 7.48
C PHE A 145 -13.09 6.90 6.53
N THR A 146 -12.77 7.85 5.64
CA THR A 146 -13.77 8.45 4.75
C THR A 146 -13.99 7.67 3.46
N THR A 147 -13.02 6.87 3.01
CA THR A 147 -13.01 6.27 1.66
C THR A 147 -12.85 4.76 1.66
N GLY A 148 -12.49 4.16 2.80
CA GLY A 148 -12.20 2.73 2.88
C GLY A 148 -10.82 2.34 2.33
N SER A 149 -10.00 3.29 1.88
CA SER A 149 -8.60 3.07 1.50
C SER A 149 -7.72 4.24 1.96
N ASP A 150 -6.46 3.97 2.28
CA ASP A 150 -5.43 5.00 2.51
C ASP A 150 -4.65 5.35 1.23
N ARG A 151 -5.04 4.78 0.08
CA ARG A 151 -4.40 5.00 -1.22
C ARG A 151 -4.95 6.24 -1.93
N VAL A 152 -4.07 6.95 -2.63
CA VAL A 152 -4.44 8.13 -3.44
C VAL A 152 -4.74 7.68 -4.88
N PRO A 153 -5.86 8.11 -5.49
CA PRO A 153 -6.14 7.77 -6.88
C PRO A 153 -5.06 8.24 -7.85
N ILE A 154 -5.03 7.63 -9.04
CA ILE A 154 -4.21 8.14 -10.15
C ILE A 154 -4.71 9.55 -10.47
N GLY A 155 -3.79 10.52 -10.52
CA GLY A 155 -4.13 11.93 -10.72
C GLY A 155 -4.36 12.73 -9.43
N GLY A 156 -4.07 12.16 -8.25
CA GLY A 156 -4.01 12.90 -6.99
C GLY A 156 -5.29 12.84 -6.17
N LEU A 157 -5.26 13.49 -5.00
CA LEU A 157 -6.40 13.50 -4.07
C LEU A 157 -7.58 14.31 -4.59
N SER A 158 -7.34 15.22 -5.54
CA SER A 158 -8.39 15.96 -6.25
C SER A 158 -9.45 15.07 -6.93
N ARG A 159 -9.09 13.82 -7.24
CA ARG A 159 -9.99 12.85 -7.91
C ARG A 159 -10.91 12.10 -6.95
N LEU A 160 -10.66 12.19 -5.65
CA LEU A 160 -11.35 11.39 -4.65
C LEU A 160 -12.79 11.89 -4.39
N LYS A 161 -13.10 13.15 -4.71
CA LYS A 161 -14.42 13.78 -4.51
C LYS A 161 -14.98 13.52 -3.10
N LEU A 162 -14.24 13.95 -2.09
CA LEU A 162 -14.70 13.91 -0.71
C LEU A 162 -15.91 14.83 -0.55
N VAL A 163 -16.94 14.37 0.17
CA VAL A 163 -18.10 15.19 0.54
C VAL A 163 -18.14 15.33 2.06
N ILE A 164 -18.23 16.55 2.58
CA ILE A 164 -18.46 16.80 4.01
C ILE A 164 -19.89 17.28 4.21
N ALA A 165 -20.73 16.42 4.78
CA ALA A 165 -22.15 16.68 5.00
C ALA A 165 -22.45 16.94 6.47
N LYS A 166 -23.24 17.99 6.75
CA LYS A 166 -23.71 18.29 8.11
C LYS A 166 -24.56 17.15 8.66
N ASN A 167 -24.20 16.67 9.85
CA ASN A 167 -24.90 15.58 10.53
C ASN A 167 -25.54 16.03 11.85
N GLY A 168 -26.39 17.04 11.76
CA GLY A 168 -27.09 17.63 12.90
C GLY A 168 -26.27 18.66 13.69
N PRO A 169 -26.82 19.16 14.82
CA PRO A 169 -26.18 20.17 15.66
C PRO A 169 -25.02 19.60 16.47
N ASP A 170 -24.42 20.45 17.32
CA ASP A 170 -23.42 20.03 18.30
C ASP A 170 -23.93 18.83 19.12
N SER A 171 -23.07 17.82 19.28
CA SER A 171 -23.38 16.62 20.05
C SER A 171 -22.09 15.94 20.51
N ASP A 172 -22.23 14.89 21.32
CA ASP A 172 -21.08 14.06 21.74
C ASP A 172 -20.83 12.85 20.82
N ARG A 173 -21.64 12.70 19.78
CA ARG A 173 -21.45 11.67 18.75
C ARG A 173 -20.13 11.93 18.03
N LEU A 174 -19.41 10.87 17.68
CA LEU A 174 -18.26 10.95 16.77
C LEU A 174 -18.76 11.22 15.34
N PRO A 175 -17.94 11.85 14.47
CA PRO A 175 -18.25 11.87 13.05
C PRO A 175 -18.28 10.42 12.52
N THR A 176 -19.06 10.21 11.45
CA THR A 176 -19.19 8.90 10.78
C THR A 176 -18.93 9.06 9.29
N ALA A 177 -18.81 7.95 8.55
CA ALA A 177 -18.55 8.00 7.12
C ALA A 177 -19.38 7.00 6.32
N HIS A 178 -19.66 7.34 5.07
CA HIS A 178 -20.14 6.42 4.04
C HIS A 178 -19.04 6.24 3.00
N THR A 179 -18.20 5.23 3.22
CA THR A 179 -16.99 4.97 2.42
C THR A 179 -17.30 4.71 0.94
N CYS A 180 -18.42 4.05 0.64
CA CYS A 180 -18.86 3.81 -0.75
C CYS A 180 -19.05 5.09 -1.57
N PHE A 181 -19.24 6.24 -0.91
CA PHE A 181 -19.53 7.52 -1.54
C PHE A 181 -18.55 8.62 -1.13
N ASN A 182 -17.48 8.28 -0.41
CA ASN A 182 -16.53 9.24 0.14
C ASN A 182 -17.20 10.38 0.92
N VAL A 183 -18.25 10.07 1.72
CA VAL A 183 -18.98 11.07 2.51
C VAL A 183 -18.56 11.02 3.96
N LEU A 184 -18.09 12.14 4.50
CA LEU A 184 -17.89 12.39 5.92
C LEU A 184 -19.14 13.09 6.50
N LEU A 185 -19.78 12.43 7.46
CA LEU A 185 -20.91 12.97 8.22
C LEU A 185 -20.39 13.68 9.47
N LEU A 186 -20.39 15.01 9.44
CA LEU A 186 -19.77 15.86 10.46
C LEU A 186 -20.84 16.60 11.28
N PRO A 187 -20.99 16.34 12.59
CA PRO A 187 -21.82 17.16 13.47
C PRO A 187 -21.29 18.59 13.58
N GLU A 188 -22.18 19.55 13.82
CA GLU A 188 -21.83 20.97 13.99
C GLU A 188 -21.26 21.25 15.38
N TYR A 189 -20.07 20.72 15.67
CA TYR A 189 -19.40 20.91 16.95
C TYR A 189 -19.21 22.38 17.29
N SER A 190 -19.41 22.70 18.58
CA SER A 190 -19.40 24.05 19.11
C SER A 190 -18.01 24.71 19.18
N SER A 191 -16.92 23.94 19.11
CA SER A 191 -15.56 24.48 19.13
C SER A 191 -14.57 23.65 18.30
N LYS A 192 -13.48 24.29 17.90
CA LYS A 192 -12.36 23.66 17.20
C LYS A 192 -11.71 22.54 18.01
N GLU A 193 -11.59 22.72 19.33
CA GLU A 193 -11.02 21.72 20.24
C GLU A 193 -11.90 20.47 20.28
N LYS A 194 -13.23 20.65 20.36
CA LYS A 194 -14.18 19.53 20.33
C LYS A 194 -14.14 18.82 18.98
N LEU A 195 -14.12 19.57 17.88
CA LEU A 195 -13.96 19.02 16.54
C LEU A 195 -12.68 18.17 16.43
N LYS A 196 -11.54 18.68 16.89
CA LYS A 196 -10.26 17.97 16.88
C LYS A 196 -10.33 16.67 17.69
N ASP A 197 -10.81 16.75 18.94
CA ASP A 197 -10.92 15.58 19.82
C ASP A 197 -11.80 14.49 19.19
N ARG A 198 -12.99 14.85 18.70
CA ARG A 198 -13.95 13.90 18.11
C ARG A 198 -13.44 13.33 16.79
N LEU A 199 -12.84 14.14 15.93
CA LEU A 199 -12.27 13.69 14.66
C LEU A 199 -11.11 12.72 14.87
N VAL A 200 -10.16 13.07 15.74
CA VAL A 200 -8.98 12.23 16.03
C VAL A 200 -9.41 10.91 16.66
N LYS A 201 -10.41 10.90 17.53
CA LYS A 201 -10.99 9.66 18.06
C LYS A 201 -11.61 8.83 16.94
N ALA A 202 -12.45 9.42 16.09
CA ALA A 202 -13.11 8.67 15.01
C ALA A 202 -12.10 7.98 14.07
N ILE A 203 -11.07 8.69 13.62
CA ILE A 203 -10.07 8.12 12.70
C ILE A 203 -9.17 7.06 13.37
N ASN A 204 -8.92 7.15 14.67
CA ASN A 204 -8.09 6.18 15.40
C ASN A 204 -8.85 4.94 15.85
N TYR A 205 -10.13 5.06 16.18
CA TYR A 205 -10.96 3.96 16.68
C TYR A 205 -11.87 3.35 15.60
N SER A 206 -11.57 3.58 14.32
CA SER A 206 -12.33 3.04 13.18
C SER A 206 -11.78 1.71 12.64
N LYS A 207 -10.63 1.24 13.11
CA LYS A 207 -10.06 -0.05 12.70
C LYS A 207 -10.58 -1.17 13.62
N GLY A 208 -11.38 -2.06 13.05
CA GLY A 208 -11.95 -3.24 13.72
C GLY A 208 -13.48 -3.20 13.84
N PHE A 209 -14.11 -4.37 13.99
CA PHE A 209 -15.50 -4.44 14.46
C PHE A 209 -15.50 -3.94 15.90
N GLY A 210 -15.86 -2.66 16.10
CA GLY A 210 -15.80 -1.98 17.39
C GLY A 210 -16.45 -2.79 18.51
N MET A 211 -15.61 -3.50 19.27
CA MET A 211 -15.89 -4.01 20.61
C MET A 211 -14.61 -3.86 21.42
N LEU A 212 -14.56 -2.78 22.19
CA LEU A 212 -13.92 -2.76 23.50
C LEU A 212 -15.00 -2.43 24.52
#